data_AF-A0A7C9HHE2-F1
#
_entry.id   AF-A0A7C9HHE2-F1
#
_cell.length_a   1.000
_cell.length_b   1.000
_cell.length_c   1.000
_cell.angle_alpha   90.00
_cell.angle_beta   90.00
_cell.angle_gamma   90.00
#
_symmetry.space_group_name_H-M   'P 1'
#
loop_
_entity.id
_entity.type
_entity.pdbx_description
1 polymer ?
#
loop_
_entity_poly.entity_id
_entity_poly.type
_entity_poly.pdbx_seq_one_letter_code
_entity_poly.pdbx_strand_id
1 'polypeptide(L)'
;MPADAAPTRTATATAIDDEAVLTGEAVALDLRPASAVMRAGGAAIDVALTIVVGLLSLLAISGLDLDEAAFRAVGIALLVSCIVVLPTAVETASRGRSLGKLAMGIRVVRDDGGSIGFRHALIRALTGVLEIWLTFGGLAVLVGFLNPDSKRLGDILAGTHGQVERVKAYVPAAFGVPGELSGWAAVADVGRMPDPLARRVASFLRNAPHLAPASRQRVAAALAAEVAPFVSPVPHVEPELLLAGVAALRRERDLAALALVDARMRALAPVLESRPIGFPER
;
A
#
# COMPACT_ATOMS: atom_id res chain seq x y z
N MET A 1 14.85 -29.64 47.81
CA MET A 1 13.66 -29.40 46.98
C MET A 1 13.91 -28.10 46.23
N PRO A 2 14.40 -28.14 44.98
CA PRO A 2 14.73 -26.93 44.25
C PRO A 2 13.46 -26.31 43.66
N ALA A 3 13.39 -24.98 43.75
CA ALA A 3 12.30 -24.17 43.23
C ALA A 3 12.34 -24.12 41.69
N ASP A 4 11.16 -24.26 41.10
CA ASP A 4 10.87 -24.24 39.68
C ASP A 4 11.10 -22.83 39.11
N ALA A 5 12.12 -22.67 38.27
CA ALA A 5 12.44 -21.41 37.61
C ALA A 5 11.68 -21.34 36.29
N ALA A 6 10.60 -20.56 36.27
CA ALA A 6 9.86 -20.25 35.04
C ALA A 6 10.75 -19.44 34.07
N PRO A 7 10.74 -19.76 32.75
CA PRO A 7 11.55 -19.03 31.79
C PRO A 7 10.96 -17.65 31.49
N THR A 8 11.70 -16.60 31.84
CA THR A 8 11.45 -15.22 31.43
C THR A 8 11.52 -15.12 29.90
N ARG A 9 10.37 -15.02 29.24
CA ARG A 9 10.29 -14.70 27.81
C ARG A 9 10.70 -13.25 27.59
N THR A 10 11.95 -13.04 27.20
CA THR A 10 12.42 -11.76 26.68
C THR A 10 11.78 -11.53 25.32
N ALA A 11 10.68 -10.78 25.28
CA ALA A 11 10.13 -10.25 24.04
C ALA A 11 11.16 -9.23 23.49
N THR A 12 11.88 -9.61 22.44
CA THR A 12 12.64 -8.67 21.62
C THR A 12 11.65 -7.68 21.01
N ALA A 13 11.56 -6.50 21.60
CA ALA A 13 10.93 -5.34 20.99
C ALA A 13 11.73 -5.01 19.74
N THR A 14 11.22 -5.43 18.58
CA THR A 14 11.63 -4.88 17.30
C THR A 14 11.44 -3.38 17.38
N ALA A 15 12.51 -2.60 17.15
CA ALA A 15 12.41 -1.15 17.06
C ALA A 15 11.32 -0.82 16.04
N ILE A 16 10.23 -0.25 16.54
CA ILE A 16 9.12 0.24 15.74
C ILE A 16 9.64 1.54 15.11
N ASP A 17 9.79 1.58 13.79
CA ASP A 17 10.09 2.81 13.08
C ASP A 17 9.04 3.88 13.45
N ASP A 18 9.48 5.12 13.66
CA ASP A 18 8.70 6.28 14.16
C ASP A 18 7.49 6.70 13.28
N GLU A 19 7.11 5.88 12.29
CA GLU A 19 6.10 6.19 11.26
C GLU A 19 4.72 5.55 11.54
N ALA A 20 4.58 4.82 12.64
CA ALA A 20 3.34 4.14 12.98
C ALA A 20 2.29 5.09 13.60
N VAL A 21 1.16 5.27 12.91
CA VAL A 21 -0.01 5.97 13.46
C VAL A 21 -0.62 5.12 14.58
N LEU A 22 -0.62 5.62 15.81
CA LEU A 22 -1.34 4.99 16.92
C LEU A 22 -2.84 5.25 16.74
N THR A 23 -3.60 4.18 16.54
CA THR A 23 -5.06 4.24 16.62
C THR A 23 -5.53 4.43 18.07
N GLY A 24 -6.82 4.76 18.26
CA GLY A 24 -7.43 4.91 19.59
C GLY A 24 -7.35 3.66 20.49
N GLU A 25 -6.94 2.51 19.94
CA GLU A 25 -6.71 1.24 20.66
C GLU A 25 -5.21 0.98 20.93
N ALA A 26 -4.34 1.96 20.73
CA ALA A 26 -2.88 1.86 20.85
C ALA A 26 -2.24 0.80 19.93
N VAL A 27 -2.89 0.49 18.80
CA VAL A 27 -2.33 -0.35 17.74
C VAL A 27 -1.68 0.55 16.69
N ALA A 28 -0.38 0.35 16.51
CA ALA A 28 0.44 0.93 15.45
C ALA A 28 -0.02 0.38 14.09
N LEU A 29 -0.66 1.22 13.28
CA LEU A 29 -0.99 0.90 11.90
C LEU A 29 0.02 1.58 10.97
N ASP A 30 0.75 0.77 10.21
CA ASP A 30 1.65 1.22 9.15
C ASP A 30 0.80 1.60 7.92
N LEU A 31 0.30 2.84 7.91
CA LEU A 31 -0.50 3.38 6.83
C LEU A 31 0.43 3.95 5.78
N ARG A 32 0.61 3.24 4.66
CA ARG A 32 1.44 3.75 3.56
C ARG A 32 0.81 5.01 2.93
N PRO A 33 1.43 6.19 3.06
CA PRO A 33 0.88 7.42 2.49
C PRO A 33 0.88 7.33 0.95
N ALA A 34 -0.18 7.87 0.34
CA ALA A 34 -0.26 7.99 -1.10
C ALA A 34 0.66 9.13 -1.57
N SER A 35 1.61 8.80 -2.44
CA SER A 35 2.55 9.79 -2.98
C SER A 35 1.84 10.95 -3.68
N ALA A 36 2.45 12.13 -3.67
CA ALA A 36 1.94 13.33 -4.34
C ALA A 36 1.54 13.07 -5.82
N VAL A 37 2.30 12.23 -6.53
CA VAL A 37 2.03 11.87 -7.94
C VAL A 37 0.75 11.04 -8.08
N MET A 38 0.56 10.01 -7.25
CA MET A 38 -0.68 9.20 -7.30
C MET A 38 -1.90 10.05 -6.96
N ARG A 39 -1.75 10.96 -6.00
CA ARG A 39 -2.79 11.90 -5.62
C ARG A 39 -3.12 12.88 -6.74
N ALA A 40 -2.10 13.41 -7.43
CA ALA A 40 -2.27 14.28 -8.58
C ALA A 40 -3.01 13.56 -9.72
N GLY A 41 -2.64 12.30 -10.02
CA GLY A 41 -3.35 11.49 -11.00
C GLY A 41 -4.82 11.26 -10.66
N GLY A 42 -5.12 10.96 -9.39
CA GLY A 42 -6.51 10.79 -8.91
C GLY A 42 -7.30 12.10 -8.98
N ALA A 43 -6.69 13.22 -8.57
CA ALA A 43 -7.30 14.53 -8.65
C ALA A 43 -7.56 14.96 -10.11
N ALA A 44 -6.65 14.65 -11.04
CA ALA A 44 -6.84 14.95 -12.46
C ALA A 44 -8.07 14.24 -13.05
N ILE A 45 -8.29 12.97 -12.68
CA ILE A 45 -9.49 12.21 -13.09
C ILE A 45 -10.75 12.85 -12.50
N ASP A 46 -10.74 13.18 -11.20
CA ASP A 46 -11.89 13.80 -10.53
C ASP A 46 -12.20 15.20 -11.11
N VAL A 47 -11.19 16.00 -11.44
CA VAL A 47 -11.34 17.31 -12.08
C VAL A 47 -11.91 17.15 -13.48
N ALA A 48 -11.35 16.24 -14.31
CA ALA A 48 -11.86 15.99 -15.64
C ALA A 48 -13.34 15.56 -15.62
N LEU A 49 -13.70 14.66 -14.70
CA LEU A 49 -15.09 14.25 -14.51
C LEU A 49 -15.97 15.43 -14.08
N THR A 50 -15.49 16.26 -13.15
CA THR A 50 -16.23 17.44 -12.68
C THR A 50 -16.48 18.43 -13.82
N ILE A 51 -15.49 18.65 -14.70
CA ILE A 51 -15.62 19.49 -15.90
C ILE A 51 -16.67 18.91 -16.85
N VAL A 52 -16.62 17.60 -17.12
CA VAL A 52 -17.61 16.92 -17.99
C VAL A 52 -19.02 17.05 -17.43
N VAL A 53 -19.22 16.78 -16.13
CA VAL A 53 -20.52 16.92 -15.47
C VAL A 53 -21.01 18.37 -15.52
N GLY A 54 -20.12 19.34 -15.27
CA GLY A 54 -20.44 20.76 -15.35
C GLY A 54 -20.86 21.19 -16.75
N LEU A 55 -20.14 20.76 -17.79
CA LEU A 55 -20.45 21.07 -19.19
C LEU A 55 -21.77 20.45 -19.64
N LEU A 56 -22.02 19.18 -19.30
CA LEU A 56 -23.29 18.52 -19.60
C LEU A 56 -24.47 19.19 -18.90
N SER A 57 -24.28 19.62 -17.65
CA SER A 57 -25.29 20.34 -16.90
C SER A 57 -25.56 21.72 -17.49
N LEU A 58 -24.52 22.43 -17.95
CA LEU A 58 -24.66 23.71 -18.64
C LEU A 58 -25.42 23.56 -19.97
N LEU A 59 -25.12 22.51 -20.73
CA LEU A 59 -25.83 22.20 -21.98
C LEU A 59 -27.31 21.89 -21.69
N ALA A 60 -27.61 21.13 -20.65
CA ALA A 60 -28.98 20.80 -20.27
C ALA A 60 -29.82 22.04 -19.93
N ILE A 61 -29.24 23.03 -19.23
CA ILE A 61 -29.96 24.27 -18.89
C ILE A 61 -30.03 25.27 -20.05
N SER A 62 -29.14 25.18 -21.04
CA SER A 62 -29.15 26.10 -22.19
C SER A 62 -30.40 25.98 -23.08
N GLY A 63 -31.11 24.86 -23.00
CA GLY A 63 -32.40 24.66 -23.67
C GLY A 63 -33.62 25.19 -22.90
N LEU A 64 -33.42 25.78 -21.72
CA LEU A 64 -34.50 26.36 -20.91
C LEU A 64 -34.69 27.84 -21.26
N ASP A 65 -35.94 28.28 -21.30
CA ASP A 65 -36.29 29.69 -21.50
C ASP A 65 -36.13 30.44 -20.16
N LEU A 66 -34.90 30.83 -19.86
CA LEU A 66 -34.52 31.57 -18.66
C LEU A 66 -34.15 33.01 -19.02
N ASP A 67 -34.51 33.95 -18.17
CA ASP A 67 -33.97 35.31 -18.28
C ASP A 67 -32.48 35.34 -17.92
N GLU A 68 -31.79 36.43 -18.29
CA GLU A 68 -30.34 36.57 -18.09
C GLU A 68 -29.94 36.49 -16.61
N ALA A 69 -30.79 36.98 -15.70
CA ALA A 69 -30.52 36.97 -14.27
C ALA A 69 -30.59 35.55 -13.70
N ALA A 70 -31.64 34.80 -14.06
CA ALA A 70 -31.82 33.40 -13.69
C ALA A 70 -30.71 32.54 -14.28
N PHE A 71 -30.33 32.75 -15.54
CA PHE A 71 -29.24 32.00 -16.17
C PHE A 71 -27.92 32.18 -15.41
N ARG A 72 -27.56 33.42 -15.03
CA ARG A 72 -26.37 33.70 -14.21
C ARG A 72 -26.45 33.06 -12.82
N ALA A 73 -27.58 33.18 -12.15
CA ALA A 73 -27.78 32.61 -10.83
C ALA A 73 -27.64 31.08 -10.84
N VAL A 74 -28.29 30.41 -11.81
CA VAL A 74 -28.18 28.96 -12.02
C VAL A 74 -26.75 28.57 -12.38
N GLY A 75 -26.06 29.33 -13.23
CA GLY A 75 -24.65 29.08 -13.58
C GLY A 75 -23.72 29.11 -12.37
N ILE A 76 -23.86 30.10 -11.49
CA ILE A 76 -23.10 30.18 -10.23
C ILE A 76 -23.45 29.02 -9.31
N ALA A 77 -24.74 28.72 -9.13
CA ALA A 77 -25.19 27.61 -8.31
C ALA A 77 -24.64 26.27 -8.83
N LEU A 78 -24.62 26.06 -10.15
CA LEU A 78 -24.06 24.88 -10.79
C LEU A 78 -22.55 24.78 -10.58
N LEU A 79 -21.82 25.89 -10.71
CA LEU A 79 -20.37 25.94 -10.49
C LEU A 79 -20.04 25.53 -9.05
N VAL A 80 -20.70 26.14 -8.06
CA VAL A 80 -20.53 25.80 -6.64
C VAL A 80 -20.94 24.35 -6.37
N SER A 81 -22.02 23.89 -7.01
CA SER A 81 -22.48 22.52 -6.87
C SER A 81 -21.45 21.51 -7.39
N CYS A 82 -20.84 21.76 -8.55
CA CYS A 82 -19.85 20.86 -9.14
C CYS A 82 -18.53 20.87 -8.36
N ILE A 83 -18.05 22.04 -7.95
CA ILE A 83 -16.71 22.19 -7.36
C ILE A 83 -16.70 21.90 -5.85
N VAL A 84 -17.81 22.16 -5.15
CA VAL A 84 -17.85 22.04 -3.69
C VAL A 84 -18.85 20.97 -3.27
N VAL A 85 -20.12 21.08 -3.67
CA VAL A 85 -21.19 20.23 -3.13
C VAL A 85 -21.02 18.77 -3.58
N LEU A 86 -20.78 18.53 -4.86
CA LEU A 86 -20.61 17.20 -5.44
C LEU A 86 -19.43 16.44 -4.84
N PRO A 87 -18.18 16.97 -4.81
CA PRO A 87 -17.07 16.25 -4.19
C PRO A 87 -17.28 16.05 -2.69
N THR A 88 -17.88 17.02 -2.00
CA THR A 88 -18.23 16.86 -0.57
C THR A 88 -19.22 15.71 -0.37
N ALA A 89 -20.29 15.66 -1.16
CA ALA A 89 -21.32 14.62 -1.08
C ALA A 89 -20.74 13.24 -1.43
N VAL A 90 -20.00 13.14 -2.53
CA VAL A 90 -19.36 11.89 -2.97
C VAL A 90 -18.38 11.38 -1.92
N GLU A 91 -17.45 12.22 -1.45
CA GLU A 91 -16.46 11.82 -0.45
C GLU A 91 -17.09 11.45 0.89
N THR A 92 -18.16 12.14 1.29
CA THR A 92 -18.90 11.84 2.52
C THR A 92 -19.62 10.50 2.42
N ALA A 93 -20.37 10.28 1.33
CA ALA A 93 -21.14 9.06 1.12
C ALA A 93 -20.23 7.82 0.94
N SER A 94 -19.09 8.00 0.28
CA SER A 94 -18.13 6.92 -0.02
C SER A 94 -17.08 6.70 1.07
N ARG A 95 -17.10 7.51 2.13
CA ARG A 95 -16.15 7.47 3.25
C ARG A 95 -14.70 7.66 2.80
N GLY A 96 -14.47 8.67 1.95
CA GLY A 96 -13.14 9.09 1.51
C GLY A 96 -12.72 8.63 0.12
N ARG A 97 -13.66 8.13 -0.69
CA ARG A 97 -13.40 7.67 -2.04
C ARG A 97 -14.05 8.57 -3.09
N SER A 98 -13.43 8.66 -4.25
CA SER A 98 -13.97 9.30 -5.46
C SER A 98 -13.55 8.44 -6.64
N LEU A 99 -14.08 8.69 -7.82
CA LEU A 99 -13.79 7.85 -8.98
C LEU A 99 -12.30 7.87 -9.34
N GLY A 100 -11.66 9.04 -9.31
CA GLY A 100 -10.22 9.17 -9.51
C GLY A 100 -9.41 8.46 -8.43
N LYS A 101 -9.82 8.56 -7.16
CA LYS A 101 -9.17 7.81 -6.08
C LYS A 101 -9.33 6.30 -6.23
N LEU A 102 -10.50 5.82 -6.63
CA LEU A 102 -10.74 4.39 -6.90
C LEU A 102 -9.89 3.87 -8.06
N ALA A 103 -9.73 4.67 -9.11
CA ALA A 103 -8.85 4.36 -10.23
C ALA A 103 -7.39 4.25 -9.76
N MET A 104 -6.93 5.20 -8.94
CA MET A 104 -5.57 5.21 -8.39
C MET A 104 -5.36 4.27 -7.19
N GLY A 105 -6.42 3.61 -6.69
CA GLY A 105 -6.33 2.73 -5.52
C GLY A 105 -6.07 3.46 -4.19
N ILE A 106 -6.54 4.70 -4.07
CA ILE A 106 -6.35 5.59 -2.92
C ILE A 106 -7.66 5.71 -2.14
N ARG A 107 -7.56 5.94 -0.84
CA ARG A 107 -8.65 6.42 0.00
C ARG A 107 -8.18 7.52 0.94
N VAL A 108 -9.05 8.49 1.18
CA VAL A 108 -8.82 9.51 2.22
C VAL A 108 -9.32 8.97 3.57
N VAL A 109 -8.46 9.03 4.57
CA VAL A 109 -8.78 8.67 5.96
C VAL A 109 -8.39 9.82 6.88
N ARG A 110 -8.94 9.82 8.09
CA ARG A 110 -8.52 10.75 9.14
C ARG A 110 -7.15 10.35 9.66
N ASP A 111 -6.47 11.30 10.29
CA ASP A 111 -5.15 11.06 10.89
C ASP A 111 -5.19 10.05 12.05
N ASP A 112 -6.35 9.77 12.64
CA ASP A 112 -6.56 8.71 13.63
C ASP A 112 -6.89 7.33 13.01
N GLY A 113 -6.81 7.20 11.68
CA GLY A 113 -7.16 5.99 10.92
C GLY A 113 -8.66 5.81 10.67
N GLY A 114 -9.51 6.69 11.21
CA GLY A 114 -10.95 6.62 11.03
C GLY A 114 -11.42 7.03 9.63
N SER A 115 -12.66 6.67 9.28
CA SER A 115 -13.30 7.18 8.07
C SER A 115 -13.58 8.68 8.17
N ILE A 116 -13.43 9.39 7.06
CA ILE A 116 -13.82 10.80 7.00
C ILE A 116 -15.35 10.96 7.12
N GLY A 117 -15.75 12.06 7.76
CA GLY A 117 -17.13 12.55 7.76
C GLY A 117 -17.29 13.88 7.01
N PHE A 118 -18.51 14.40 6.95
CA PHE A 118 -18.88 15.60 6.18
C PHE A 118 -17.93 16.79 6.35
N ARG A 119 -17.61 17.18 7.60
CA ARG A 119 -16.74 18.34 7.88
C ARG A 119 -15.39 18.25 7.18
N HIS A 120 -14.79 17.05 7.14
CA HIS A 120 -13.48 16.84 6.56
C HIS A 120 -13.58 16.95 5.03
N ALA A 121 -14.61 16.32 4.44
CA ALA A 121 -14.87 16.42 3.00
C ALA A 121 -15.14 17.87 2.57
N LEU A 122 -15.93 18.63 3.34
CA LEU A 122 -16.24 20.03 3.05
C LEU A 122 -15.00 20.93 3.12
N ILE A 123 -14.20 20.82 4.19
CA ILE A 123 -12.94 21.59 4.31
C ILE A 123 -12.05 21.31 3.10
N ARG A 124 -11.88 20.03 2.75
CA ARG A 124 -11.07 19.62 1.58
C ARG A 124 -11.62 20.17 0.27
N ALA A 125 -12.93 20.16 0.07
CA ALA A 125 -13.56 20.69 -1.15
C ALA A 125 -13.38 22.22 -1.25
N LEU A 126 -13.57 22.94 -0.15
CA LEU A 126 -13.37 24.39 -0.07
C LEU A 126 -11.90 24.78 -0.29
N THR A 127 -10.95 24.12 0.40
CA THR A 127 -9.52 24.35 0.14
C THR A 127 -9.14 23.93 -1.27
N GLY A 128 -9.81 22.92 -1.84
CA GLY A 128 -9.67 22.48 -3.21
C GLY A 128 -9.97 23.57 -4.24
N VAL A 129 -10.89 24.50 -3.96
CA VAL A 129 -11.10 25.69 -4.80
C VAL A 129 -9.80 26.47 -4.96
N LEU A 130 -9.09 26.71 -3.86
CA LEU A 130 -7.82 27.43 -3.86
C LEU A 130 -6.69 26.58 -4.47
N GLU A 131 -6.44 25.40 -3.91
CA GLU A 131 -5.23 24.62 -4.24
C GLU A 131 -5.33 23.80 -5.53
N ILE A 132 -6.54 23.53 -6.04
CA ILE A 132 -6.76 22.76 -7.27
C ILE A 132 -7.25 23.67 -8.38
N TRP A 133 -8.34 24.42 -8.18
CA TRP A 133 -8.96 25.19 -9.25
C TRP A 133 -8.22 26.50 -9.54
N LEU A 134 -7.90 27.31 -8.53
CA LEU A 134 -7.24 28.60 -8.73
C LEU A 134 -5.75 28.47 -9.11
N THR A 135 -5.09 27.36 -8.74
CA THR A 135 -3.66 27.14 -9.04
C THR A 135 -3.41 25.98 -10.00
N PHE A 136 -4.45 25.44 -10.62
CA PHE A 136 -4.38 24.24 -11.49
C PHE A 136 -3.64 23.06 -10.83
N GLY A 137 -3.82 22.88 -9.52
CA GLY A 137 -3.18 21.83 -8.73
C GLY A 137 -1.73 22.12 -8.31
N GLY A 138 -1.13 23.24 -8.75
CA GLY A 138 0.26 23.58 -8.46
C GLY A 138 0.54 23.70 -6.95
N LEU A 139 -0.34 24.37 -6.21
CA LEU A 139 -0.19 24.51 -4.76
C LEU A 139 -0.33 23.17 -4.04
N ALA A 140 -1.31 22.35 -4.44
CA ALA A 140 -1.52 21.03 -3.85
C ALA A 140 -0.30 20.11 -4.05
N VAL A 141 0.31 20.15 -5.23
CA VAL A 141 1.52 19.38 -5.57
C VAL A 141 2.73 19.89 -4.80
N LEU A 142 2.93 21.20 -4.73
CA LEU A 142 4.03 21.81 -3.98
C LEU A 142 3.98 21.44 -2.50
N VAL A 143 2.83 21.62 -1.85
CA VAL A 143 2.65 21.26 -0.43
C VAL A 143 2.84 19.76 -0.25
N GLY A 144 2.29 18.94 -1.15
CA GLY A 144 2.46 17.49 -1.12
C GLY A 144 3.91 17.02 -1.26
N PHE A 145 4.76 17.70 -2.05
CA PHE A 145 6.18 17.33 -2.15
C PHE A 145 7.02 17.80 -0.96
N LEU A 146 6.62 18.89 -0.31
CA LEU A 146 7.33 19.44 0.85
C LEU A 146 6.89 18.80 2.17
N ASN A 147 5.80 18.02 2.17
CA ASN A 147 5.28 17.34 3.34
C ASN A 147 5.75 15.87 3.36
N PRO A 148 6.33 15.36 4.46
CA PRO A 148 6.83 13.98 4.54
C PRO A 148 5.73 12.94 4.30
N ASP A 149 4.51 13.22 4.75
CA ASP A 149 3.35 12.34 4.57
C ASP A 149 2.63 12.55 3.23
N SER A 150 3.20 13.36 2.33
CA SER A 150 2.58 13.76 1.06
C SER A 150 1.16 14.36 1.20
N LYS A 151 0.89 15.06 2.31
CA LYS A 151 -0.38 15.78 2.53
C LYS A 151 -0.40 17.09 1.73
N ARG A 152 -1.53 17.39 1.10
CA ARG A 152 -1.81 18.70 0.48
C ARG A 152 -2.44 19.66 1.51
N LEU A 153 -2.65 20.93 1.15
CA LEU A 153 -3.16 21.92 2.10
C LEU A 153 -4.54 21.52 2.65
N GLY A 154 -5.46 21.05 1.79
CA GLY A 154 -6.78 20.63 2.24
C GLY A 154 -6.76 19.41 3.17
N ASP A 155 -5.74 18.58 3.07
CA ASP A 155 -5.54 17.41 3.93
C ASP A 155 -5.09 17.82 5.33
N ILE A 156 -4.11 18.72 5.39
CA ILE A 156 -3.57 19.29 6.63
C ILE A 156 -4.68 20.01 7.40
N LEU A 157 -5.44 20.88 6.73
CA LEU A 157 -6.53 21.63 7.36
C LEU A 157 -7.67 20.74 7.84
N ALA A 158 -7.93 19.63 7.14
CA ALA A 158 -8.97 18.69 7.52
C ALA A 158 -8.50 17.63 8.52
N GLY A 159 -7.21 17.53 8.87
CA GLY A 159 -6.69 16.43 9.68
C GLY A 159 -6.89 15.06 9.02
N THR A 160 -6.60 15.00 7.72
CA THR A 160 -6.76 13.79 6.90
C THR A 160 -5.52 13.51 6.08
N HIS A 161 -5.38 12.29 5.60
CA HIS A 161 -4.35 11.92 4.63
C HIS A 161 -4.89 10.91 3.61
N GLY A 162 -4.19 10.81 2.49
CA GLY A 162 -4.47 9.80 1.47
C GLY A 162 -3.65 8.55 1.74
N GLN A 163 -4.31 7.40 1.84
CA GLN A 163 -3.69 6.09 2.01
C GLN A 163 -3.84 5.28 0.72
N VAL A 164 -2.82 4.49 0.38
CA VAL A 164 -2.91 3.48 -0.69
C VAL A 164 -3.63 2.24 -0.18
N GLU A 165 -4.82 1.94 -0.71
CA GLU A 165 -5.56 0.71 -0.39
C GLU A 165 -5.20 -0.44 -1.35
N ARG A 166 -4.92 -0.14 -2.61
CA ARG A 166 -4.60 -1.17 -3.62
C ARG A 166 -3.09 -1.33 -3.75
N VAL A 167 -2.52 -2.27 -3.00
CA VAL A 167 -1.15 -2.73 -3.24
C VAL A 167 -1.17 -3.68 -4.44
N LYS A 168 -0.35 -3.42 -5.46
CA LYS A 168 -0.17 -4.37 -6.57
C LYS A 168 0.30 -5.69 -5.97
N ALA A 169 -0.43 -6.77 -6.23
CA ALA A 169 -0.02 -8.10 -5.81
C ALA A 169 1.42 -8.34 -6.29
N TYR A 170 2.31 -8.67 -5.37
CA TYR A 170 3.66 -9.07 -5.72
C TYR A 170 3.54 -10.32 -6.59
N VAL A 171 3.96 -10.21 -7.86
CA VAL A 171 4.11 -11.37 -8.74
C VAL A 171 5.52 -11.87 -8.51
N PRO A 172 5.73 -12.98 -7.79
CA PRO A 172 7.06 -13.47 -7.58
C PRO A 172 7.63 -13.97 -8.91
N ALA A 173 8.89 -13.65 -9.21
CA ALA A 173 9.63 -14.39 -10.23
C ALA A 173 9.82 -15.83 -9.72
N ALA A 174 8.94 -16.76 -10.12
CA ALA A 174 9.00 -18.15 -9.72
C ALA A 174 10.03 -18.89 -10.60
N PHE A 175 11.26 -18.98 -10.09
CA PHE A 175 12.13 -20.09 -10.45
C PHE A 175 11.73 -21.23 -9.51
N GLY A 176 11.07 -22.26 -10.04
CA GLY A 176 10.83 -23.50 -9.29
C GLY A 176 12.15 -24.22 -9.01
N VAL A 177 12.12 -25.24 -8.15
CA VAL A 177 13.28 -26.13 -7.97
C VAL A 177 13.70 -26.67 -9.35
N PRO A 178 14.97 -26.50 -9.77
CA PRO A 178 15.45 -27.09 -11.01
C PRO A 178 15.17 -28.59 -11.05
N GLY A 179 14.71 -29.14 -12.19
CA GLY A 179 14.28 -30.54 -12.27
C GLY A 179 15.33 -31.54 -11.81
N GLU A 180 16.61 -31.26 -12.09
CA GLU A 180 17.78 -32.03 -11.66
C GLU A 180 17.92 -32.13 -10.12
N LEU A 181 17.40 -31.14 -9.40
CA LEU A 181 17.47 -31.05 -7.94
C LEU A 181 16.19 -31.51 -7.25
N SER A 182 15.18 -32.00 -7.98
CA SER A 182 13.90 -32.44 -7.39
C SER A 182 14.06 -33.52 -6.31
N GLY A 183 14.89 -34.55 -6.56
CA GLY A 183 15.16 -35.61 -5.59
C GLY A 183 15.95 -35.13 -4.37
N TRP A 184 16.90 -34.21 -4.59
CA TRP A 184 17.65 -33.57 -3.50
C TRP A 184 16.75 -32.68 -2.65
N ALA A 185 15.88 -31.88 -3.28
CA ALA A 185 14.98 -30.96 -2.62
C ALA A 185 14.01 -31.64 -1.66
N ALA A 186 13.65 -32.91 -1.91
CA ALA A 186 12.80 -33.70 -1.03
C ALA A 186 13.45 -34.03 0.33
N VAL A 187 14.79 -34.06 0.40
CA VAL A 187 15.55 -34.42 1.61
C VAL A 187 16.43 -33.30 2.14
N ALA A 188 16.57 -32.22 1.38
CA ALA A 188 17.43 -31.10 1.72
C ALA A 188 16.80 -30.21 2.79
N ASP A 189 17.62 -29.84 3.77
CA ASP A 189 17.33 -28.80 4.74
C ASP A 189 18.19 -27.56 4.46
N VAL A 190 17.52 -26.42 4.33
CA VAL A 190 18.15 -25.11 4.13
C VAL A 190 17.88 -24.30 5.39
N GLY A 191 18.93 -24.10 6.18
CA GLY A 191 18.91 -23.31 7.40
C GLY A 191 18.75 -21.80 7.16
N ARG A 192 18.58 -21.06 8.25
CA ARG A 192 18.46 -19.61 8.21
C ARG A 192 19.81 -18.96 7.85
N MET A 193 19.88 -18.39 6.65
CA MET A 193 21.03 -17.60 6.19
C MET A 193 20.92 -16.13 6.62
N PRO A 194 22.05 -15.40 6.78
CA PRO A 194 22.05 -13.96 6.96
C PRO A 194 21.32 -13.23 5.83
N ASP A 195 20.50 -12.22 6.16
CA ASP A 195 19.73 -11.48 5.16
C ASP A 195 20.58 -10.81 4.07
N PRO A 196 21.78 -10.27 4.37
CA PRO A 196 22.67 -9.76 3.31
C PRO A 196 23.05 -10.83 2.29
N LEU A 197 23.32 -12.06 2.71
CA LEU A 197 23.67 -13.17 1.82
C LEU A 197 22.47 -13.56 0.96
N ALA A 198 21.30 -13.72 1.57
CA ALA A 198 20.07 -14.04 0.85
C ALA A 198 19.74 -12.99 -0.23
N ARG A 199 19.91 -11.70 0.08
CA ARG A 199 19.73 -10.61 -0.89
C ARG A 199 20.75 -10.68 -2.02
N ARG A 200 22.01 -10.99 -1.75
CA ARG A 200 23.05 -11.17 -2.77
C ARG A 200 22.73 -12.33 -3.71
N VAL A 201 22.30 -13.48 -3.17
CA VAL A 201 21.87 -14.64 -3.97
C VAL A 201 20.69 -14.28 -4.86
N ALA A 202 19.65 -13.65 -4.31
CA ALA A 202 18.47 -13.23 -5.07
C ALA A 202 18.82 -12.18 -6.14
N SER A 203 19.73 -11.25 -5.84
CA SER A 203 20.23 -10.26 -6.80
C SER A 203 21.03 -10.91 -7.93
N PHE A 204 21.90 -11.87 -7.60
CA PHE A 204 22.63 -12.66 -8.59
C PHE A 204 21.68 -13.41 -9.53
N LEU A 205 20.73 -14.19 -9.01
CA LEU A 205 19.81 -14.98 -9.83
C LEU A 205 18.94 -14.11 -10.75
N ARG A 206 18.50 -12.93 -10.29
CA ARG A 206 17.77 -11.97 -11.15
C ARG A 206 18.62 -11.41 -12.29
N ASN A 207 19.91 -11.22 -12.06
CA ASN A 207 20.83 -10.58 -13.01
C ASN A 207 21.65 -11.58 -13.83
N ALA A 208 21.65 -12.87 -13.48
CA ALA A 208 22.44 -13.92 -14.11
C ALA A 208 22.29 -14.00 -15.64
N PRO A 209 21.11 -13.81 -16.25
CA PRO A 209 20.95 -13.79 -17.71
C PRO A 209 21.72 -12.66 -18.42
N HIS A 210 22.08 -11.60 -17.71
CA HIS A 210 22.78 -10.43 -18.25
C HIS A 210 24.29 -10.45 -18.00
N LEU A 211 24.81 -11.48 -17.31
CA LEU A 211 26.24 -11.59 -16.99
C LEU A 211 26.99 -12.36 -18.08
N ALA A 212 28.22 -11.93 -18.36
CA ALA A 212 29.17 -12.70 -19.18
C ALA A 212 29.43 -14.08 -18.53
N PRO A 213 29.54 -15.18 -19.31
CA PRO A 213 29.61 -16.54 -18.77
C PRO A 213 30.69 -16.75 -17.68
N ALA A 214 31.90 -16.22 -17.90
CA ALA A 214 33.00 -16.35 -16.94
C ALA A 214 32.73 -15.60 -15.62
N SER A 215 32.10 -14.43 -15.66
CA SER A 215 31.73 -13.68 -14.46
C SER A 215 30.56 -14.35 -13.73
N ARG A 216 29.60 -14.90 -14.46
CA ARG A 216 28.48 -15.67 -13.91
C ARG A 216 28.96 -16.86 -13.08
N GLN A 217 29.87 -17.67 -13.64
CA GLN A 217 30.47 -18.81 -12.94
C GLN A 217 31.26 -18.40 -11.69
N ARG A 218 32.12 -17.37 -11.78
CA ARG A 218 32.91 -16.89 -10.63
C ARG A 218 32.02 -16.40 -9.48
N VAL A 219 30.99 -15.61 -9.78
CA VAL A 219 30.08 -15.07 -8.76
C VAL A 219 29.21 -16.18 -8.17
N ALA A 220 28.73 -17.12 -9.00
CA ALA A 220 27.98 -18.28 -8.53
C ALA A 220 28.81 -19.15 -7.56
N ALA A 221 30.06 -19.44 -7.90
CA ALA A 221 30.95 -20.23 -7.07
C ALA A 221 31.24 -19.56 -5.70
N ALA A 222 31.51 -18.25 -5.70
CA ALA A 222 31.72 -17.50 -4.47
C ALA A 222 30.49 -17.51 -3.56
N LEU A 223 29.30 -17.27 -4.12
CA LEU A 223 28.05 -17.29 -3.36
C LEU A 223 27.70 -18.71 -2.88
N ALA A 224 27.93 -19.74 -3.71
CA ALA A 224 27.70 -21.13 -3.32
C ALA A 224 28.57 -21.55 -2.13
N ALA A 225 29.82 -21.12 -2.08
CA ALA A 225 30.71 -21.35 -0.93
C ALA A 225 30.20 -20.67 0.35
N GLU A 226 29.67 -19.46 0.24
CA GLU A 226 29.05 -18.75 1.38
C GLU A 226 27.72 -19.38 1.83
N VAL A 227 26.97 -20.00 0.92
CA VAL A 227 25.68 -20.66 1.18
C VAL A 227 25.85 -22.08 1.73
N ALA A 228 26.90 -22.80 1.35
CA ALA A 228 27.13 -24.20 1.70
C ALA A 228 26.99 -24.53 3.19
N PRO A 229 27.45 -23.70 4.15
CA PRO A 229 27.28 -23.97 5.59
C PRO A 229 25.82 -24.03 6.06
N PHE A 230 24.89 -23.50 5.28
CA PHE A 230 23.46 -23.42 5.62
C PHE A 230 22.62 -24.48 4.90
N VAL A 231 23.25 -25.44 4.21
CA VAL A 231 22.56 -26.41 3.35
C VAL A 231 23.01 -27.82 3.72
N SER A 232 22.07 -28.74 3.92
CA SER A 232 22.35 -30.15 4.22
C SER A 232 21.35 -31.09 3.57
N PRO A 233 21.78 -32.13 2.82
CA PRO A 233 23.13 -32.35 2.33
C PRO A 233 23.48 -31.35 1.21
N VAL A 234 24.77 -31.05 1.01
CA VAL A 234 25.21 -30.24 -0.14
C VAL A 234 25.26 -31.13 -1.40
N PRO A 235 24.48 -30.83 -2.46
CA PRO A 235 24.48 -31.61 -3.69
C PRO A 235 25.72 -31.30 -4.54
N HIS A 236 26.21 -32.31 -5.27
CA HIS A 236 27.33 -32.15 -6.20
C HIS A 236 26.83 -31.68 -7.57
N VAL A 237 26.56 -30.38 -7.68
CA VAL A 237 26.02 -29.74 -8.89
C VAL A 237 26.72 -28.42 -9.19
N GLU A 238 26.47 -27.87 -10.38
CA GLU A 238 26.94 -26.53 -10.74
C GLU A 238 26.53 -25.48 -9.68
N PRO A 239 27.41 -24.55 -9.29
CA PRO A 239 27.15 -23.59 -8.22
C PRO A 239 25.87 -22.79 -8.42
N GLU A 240 25.56 -22.42 -9.66
CA GLU A 240 24.34 -21.69 -9.98
C GLU A 240 23.07 -22.52 -9.77
N LEU A 241 23.12 -23.82 -10.12
CA LEU A 241 22.02 -24.75 -9.91
C LEU A 241 21.75 -24.92 -8.41
N LEU A 242 22.82 -25.04 -7.60
CA LEU A 242 22.73 -25.06 -6.14
C LEU A 242 22.03 -23.79 -5.62
N LEU A 243 22.47 -22.60 -6.04
CA LEU A 243 21.87 -21.34 -5.61
C LEU A 243 20.39 -21.24 -5.99
N ALA A 244 20.01 -21.69 -7.18
CA ALA A 244 18.62 -21.73 -7.62
C ALA A 244 17.78 -22.69 -6.76
N GLY A 245 18.29 -23.90 -6.47
CA GLY A 245 17.62 -24.87 -5.60
C GLY A 245 17.45 -24.37 -4.17
N VAL A 246 18.50 -23.77 -3.59
CA VAL A 246 18.45 -23.17 -2.24
C VAL A 246 17.46 -22.02 -2.17
N ALA A 247 17.45 -21.13 -3.17
CA ALA A 247 16.52 -20.02 -3.23
C ALA A 247 15.07 -20.49 -3.37
N ALA A 248 14.82 -21.54 -4.17
CA ALA A 248 13.51 -22.14 -4.33
C ALA A 248 13.01 -22.78 -3.02
N LEU A 249 13.82 -23.63 -2.37
CA LEU A 249 13.48 -24.27 -1.10
C LEU A 249 13.19 -23.26 0.01
N ARG A 250 14.03 -22.22 0.14
CA ARG A 250 13.80 -21.17 1.14
C ARG A 250 12.49 -20.44 0.87
N ARG A 251 12.22 -20.09 -0.39
CA ARG A 251 10.98 -19.44 -0.76
C ARG A 251 9.76 -20.32 -0.47
N GLU A 252 9.82 -21.61 -0.74
CA GLU A 252 8.72 -22.54 -0.43
C GLU A 252 8.45 -22.59 1.08
N ARG A 253 9.49 -22.60 1.92
CA ARG A 253 9.35 -22.51 3.38
C ARG A 253 8.76 -21.18 3.83
N ASP A 254 9.25 -20.06 3.30
CA ASP A 254 8.73 -18.73 3.62
C ASP A 254 7.26 -18.61 3.21
N LEU A 255 6.88 -19.13 2.03
CA LEU A 255 5.49 -19.17 1.56
C LEU A 255 4.61 -20.05 2.44
N ALA A 256 5.09 -21.23 2.86
CA ALA A 256 4.35 -22.11 3.76
C ALA A 256 4.13 -21.45 5.13
N ALA A 257 5.16 -20.78 5.68
CA ALA A 257 5.06 -20.04 6.93
C ALA A 257 4.03 -18.90 6.84
N LEU A 258 4.07 -18.11 5.77
CA LEU A 258 3.09 -17.04 5.52
C LEU A 258 1.68 -17.60 5.36
N ALA A 259 1.50 -18.68 4.61
CA ALA A 259 0.19 -19.31 4.42
C ALA A 259 -0.41 -19.82 5.74
N LEU A 260 0.42 -20.33 6.65
CA LEU A 260 -0.02 -20.74 7.99
C LEU A 260 -0.44 -19.54 8.85
N VAL A 261 0.30 -18.43 8.78
CA VAL A 261 -0.07 -17.17 9.47
C VAL A 261 -1.40 -16.65 8.91
N ASP A 262 -1.56 -16.59 7.60
CA ASP A 262 -2.79 -16.15 6.94
C ASP A 262 -3.97 -17.05 7.27
N ALA A 263 -3.77 -18.36 7.34
CA ALA A 263 -4.81 -19.31 7.76
C ALA A 263 -5.23 -19.06 9.22
N ARG A 264 -4.26 -18.81 10.11
CA ARG A 264 -4.54 -18.47 11.51
C ARG A 264 -5.28 -17.14 11.65
N MET A 265 -4.88 -16.10 10.92
CA MET A 265 -5.56 -14.81 10.92
C MET A 265 -6.99 -14.93 10.41
N ARG A 266 -7.22 -15.67 9.32
CA ARG A 266 -8.57 -15.96 8.81
C ARG A 266 -9.44 -16.72 9.81
N ALA A 267 -8.87 -17.67 10.55
CA ALA A 267 -9.59 -18.38 11.60
C ALA A 267 -9.97 -17.48 12.79
N LEU A 268 -9.16 -16.45 13.08
CA LEU A 268 -9.41 -15.49 14.15
C LEU A 268 -10.32 -14.33 13.72
N ALA A 269 -10.44 -14.05 12.42
CA ALA A 269 -11.22 -12.93 11.89
C ALA A 269 -12.66 -12.86 12.44
N PRO A 270 -13.44 -13.97 12.54
CA PRO A 270 -14.79 -13.90 13.09
C PRO A 270 -14.83 -13.50 14.57
N VAL A 271 -13.80 -13.86 15.35
CA VAL A 271 -13.69 -13.49 16.77
C VAL A 271 -13.29 -12.02 16.91
N LEU A 272 -12.34 -11.57 16.10
CA LEU A 272 -11.87 -10.17 16.10
C LEU A 272 -12.95 -9.21 15.59
N GLU A 273 -13.76 -9.64 14.63
CA GLU A 273 -14.87 -8.86 14.08
C GLU A 273 -16.16 -8.99 14.91
N SER A 274 -16.24 -10.01 15.79
CA SER A 274 -17.38 -10.16 16.69
C SER A 274 -17.40 -9.05 17.73
N ARG A 275 -18.60 -8.49 17.96
CA ARG A 275 -18.81 -7.52 19.03
C ARG A 275 -18.61 -8.23 20.38
N PRO A 276 -17.83 -7.67 21.31
CA PRO A 276 -17.69 -8.26 22.64
C PRO A 276 -19.05 -8.47 23.30
N ILE A 277 -19.24 -9.61 23.96
CA ILE A 277 -20.50 -9.93 24.66
C ILE A 277 -20.76 -8.86 25.72
N GLY A 278 -21.89 -8.17 25.62
CA GLY A 278 -22.31 -7.12 26.56
C GLY A 278 -22.03 -5.67 26.14
N PHE A 279 -21.52 -5.43 24.93
CA PHE A 279 -21.30 -4.07 24.43
C PHE A 279 -22.64 -3.40 24.02
N PRO A 280 -22.95 -2.18 24.49
CA PRO A 280 -24.24 -1.54 24.22
C PRO A 280 -24.45 -1.22 22.75
N GLU A 281 -25.65 -1.48 22.25
CA GLU A 281 -26.11 -1.01 20.93
C GLU A 281 -26.38 0.50 21.02
N ARG A 282 -25.82 1.27 20.08
CA ARG A 282 -26.08 2.70 19.89
C ARG A 282 -26.69 2.89 18.53
#